data_AF-A0A0U3PGA8-F1
#
_entry.id   AF-A0A0U3PGA8-F1
#
_cell.length_a   1.000
_cell.length_b   1.000
_cell.length_c   1.000
_cell.angle_alpha   90.00
_cell.angle_beta   90.00
_cell.angle_gamma   90.00
#
_symmetry.space_group_name_H-M   'P 1'
#
loop_
_entity.id
_entity.type
_entity.pdbx_description
1 polymer ?
#
loop_
_entity_poly.entity_id
_entity_poly.type
_entity_poly.pdbx_seq_one_letter_code
_entity_poly.pdbx_strand_id
1 'polypeptide(L)'
;MVDSWERARRILQDAGIPPGRLAGLRPLSGGTYNTVEELTLTDGGRHVLKAAPDAPGLSHEKRLLVSEAEFYRGAQAAGVPAPRLLALDEAGGVLLMTASPGDPWGASLTEAEQSVLRRELGRHVAALHRIAGPAFGYPSGALGPPAADWRTAFTGMLDAVLDDARRFGARLPRPVDEVARTLAAAYDALDEVTVPALVHFDLWDGNILVDRSAGSARVGGLIDGERMFWGDPLAEFVSLALLGDIRKDEAFLAGYREAGGHAEFDTPALLRLALYRAYLYLIMLVETVPRAMGEDDVRWREKAVAPELVAALDAIRERAS
;
A
#
# COMPACT_ATOMS: atom_id res chain seq x y z
N MET A 1 -25.32 -19.92 -5.84
CA MET A 1 -23.89 -20.01 -5.52
C MET A 1 -23.25 -20.75 -6.68
N VAL A 2 -22.49 -20.05 -7.53
CA VAL A 2 -21.63 -20.71 -8.51
C VAL A 2 -20.55 -21.45 -7.72
N ASP A 3 -20.25 -22.68 -8.08
CA ASP A 3 -19.17 -23.46 -7.47
C ASP A 3 -17.85 -22.67 -7.59
N SER A 4 -17.08 -22.53 -6.50
CA SER A 4 -15.84 -21.76 -6.49
C SER A 4 -14.85 -22.27 -7.54
N TRP A 5 -14.90 -23.57 -7.85
CA TRP A 5 -14.17 -24.20 -8.93
C TRP A 5 -14.63 -23.77 -10.32
N GLU A 6 -15.93 -23.65 -10.56
CA GLU A 6 -16.47 -23.16 -11.83
C GLU A 6 -16.07 -21.71 -12.08
N ARG A 7 -16.14 -20.87 -11.03
CA ARG A 7 -15.66 -19.49 -11.08
C ARG A 7 -14.17 -19.43 -11.43
N ALA A 8 -13.34 -20.17 -10.70
CA ALA A 8 -11.89 -20.22 -10.93
C ALA A 8 -11.56 -20.69 -12.35
N ARG A 9 -12.25 -21.73 -12.86
CA ARG A 9 -12.06 -22.22 -14.23
C ARG A 9 -12.43 -21.17 -15.28
N ARG A 10 -13.54 -20.46 -15.10
CA ARG A 10 -13.94 -19.39 -16.01
C ARG A 10 -12.89 -18.28 -16.08
N ILE A 11 -12.42 -17.82 -14.93
CA ILE A 11 -11.40 -16.76 -14.85
C ILE A 11 -10.07 -17.21 -15.47
N LEU A 12 -9.66 -18.47 -15.26
CA LEU A 12 -8.50 -19.03 -15.95
C LEU A 12 -8.70 -19.00 -17.48
N GLN A 13 -9.87 -19.44 -17.96
CA GLN A 13 -10.20 -19.43 -19.38
C GLN A 13 -10.15 -18.02 -19.97
N ASP A 14 -10.72 -17.03 -19.27
CA ASP A 14 -10.70 -15.62 -19.68
C ASP A 14 -9.28 -15.05 -19.71
N ALA A 15 -8.40 -15.55 -18.83
CA ALA A 15 -6.96 -15.25 -18.82
C ALA A 15 -6.15 -16.02 -19.88
N GLY A 16 -6.79 -16.81 -20.75
CA GLY A 16 -6.11 -17.63 -21.76
C GLY A 16 -5.43 -18.88 -21.20
N ILE A 17 -5.77 -19.29 -19.97
CA ILE A 17 -5.22 -20.46 -19.30
C ILE A 17 -6.26 -21.59 -19.38
N PRO A 18 -5.92 -22.78 -19.93
CA PRO A 18 -6.90 -23.85 -20.07
C PRO A 18 -7.53 -24.24 -18.72
N PRO A 19 -8.88 -24.22 -18.58
CA PRO A 19 -9.55 -24.47 -17.30
C PRO A 19 -9.30 -25.88 -16.75
N GLY A 20 -9.02 -26.84 -17.63
CA GLY A 20 -8.63 -28.21 -17.27
C GLY A 20 -7.28 -28.31 -16.53
N ARG A 21 -6.50 -27.22 -16.48
CA ARG A 21 -5.26 -27.17 -15.71
C ARG A 21 -5.47 -26.91 -14.22
N LEU A 22 -6.66 -26.52 -13.77
CA LEU A 22 -6.91 -26.32 -12.34
C LEU A 22 -6.87 -27.66 -11.61
N ALA A 23 -5.87 -27.85 -10.75
CA ALA A 23 -5.65 -29.06 -9.96
C ALA A 23 -5.99 -28.87 -8.48
N GLY A 24 -5.96 -27.64 -7.96
CA GLY A 24 -6.34 -27.33 -6.59
C GLY A 24 -6.80 -25.89 -6.43
N LEU A 25 -7.68 -25.68 -5.46
CA LEU A 25 -8.19 -24.37 -5.06
C LEU A 25 -8.26 -24.35 -3.54
N ARG A 26 -7.66 -23.34 -2.90
CA ARG A 26 -7.75 -23.14 -1.45
C ARG A 26 -7.84 -21.66 -1.09
N PRO A 27 -8.59 -21.30 -0.04
CA PRO A 27 -8.55 -19.94 0.48
C PRO A 27 -7.17 -19.64 1.07
N LEU A 28 -6.70 -18.40 0.89
CA LEU A 28 -5.57 -17.84 1.62
C LEU A 28 -6.11 -16.99 2.76
N SER A 29 -5.68 -17.30 3.99
CA SER A 29 -5.93 -16.46 5.16
C SER A 29 -4.94 -15.29 5.18
N GLY A 30 -5.38 -14.10 5.57
CA GLY A 30 -4.51 -12.93 5.79
C GLY A 30 -4.90 -11.67 5.01
N GLY A 31 -5.76 -11.77 3.99
CA GLY A 31 -6.36 -10.60 3.36
C GLY A 31 -7.36 -9.93 4.31
N THR A 32 -7.18 -8.64 4.56
CA THR A 32 -8.06 -7.86 5.46
C THR A 32 -9.30 -7.32 4.75
N TYR A 33 -9.29 -7.30 3.41
CA TYR A 33 -10.35 -6.67 2.60
C TYR A 33 -10.87 -7.59 1.48
N ASN A 34 -9.99 -8.17 0.65
CA ASN A 34 -10.39 -9.03 -0.47
C ASN A 34 -10.52 -10.51 -0.08
N THR A 35 -11.41 -11.24 -0.76
CA THR A 35 -11.35 -12.72 -0.74
C THR A 35 -10.17 -13.16 -1.60
N VAL A 36 -9.26 -13.93 -1.02
CA VAL A 36 -8.03 -14.39 -1.68
C VAL A 36 -8.02 -15.91 -1.76
N GLU A 37 -7.83 -16.46 -2.96
CA GLU A 37 -7.73 -17.89 -3.22
C GLU A 37 -6.43 -18.21 -3.96
N GLU A 38 -5.75 -19.29 -3.57
CA GLU A 38 -4.64 -19.86 -4.34
C GLU A 38 -5.16 -20.95 -5.28
N LEU A 39 -4.81 -20.83 -6.55
CA LEU A 39 -5.08 -21.81 -7.59
C LEU A 39 -3.78 -22.56 -7.90
N THR A 40 -3.80 -23.87 -7.72
CA THR A 40 -2.69 -24.76 -8.12
C THR A 40 -3.00 -25.39 -9.46
N LEU A 41 -2.06 -25.27 -10.40
CA LEU A 41 -2.17 -25.86 -11.72
C LEU A 41 -1.56 -27.27 -11.79
N THR A 42 -1.95 -28.06 -12.79
CA THR A 42 -1.46 -29.43 -13.02
C THR A 42 0.06 -29.54 -13.23
N ASP A 43 0.73 -28.47 -13.64
CA ASP A 43 2.19 -28.40 -13.76
C ASP A 43 2.90 -27.87 -12.51
N GLY A 44 2.16 -27.69 -11.41
CA GLY A 44 2.68 -27.14 -10.15
C GLY A 44 2.73 -25.61 -10.10
N GLY A 45 2.35 -24.92 -11.19
CA GLY A 45 2.23 -23.45 -11.19
C GLY A 45 1.19 -22.98 -10.17
N ARG A 46 1.45 -21.85 -9.50
CA ARG A 46 0.55 -21.25 -8.51
C ARG A 46 0.12 -19.86 -8.93
N HIS A 47 -1.18 -19.62 -8.90
CA HIS A 47 -1.79 -18.31 -9.14
C HIS A 47 -2.59 -17.87 -7.91
N VAL A 48 -2.75 -16.56 -7.77
CA VAL A 48 -3.59 -15.96 -6.74
C VAL A 48 -4.76 -15.28 -7.42
N LEU A 49 -5.95 -15.60 -6.96
CA LEU A 49 -7.20 -14.99 -7.37
C LEU A 49 -7.70 -14.09 -6.24
N LYS A 50 -7.89 -12.80 -6.53
CA LYS A 50 -8.51 -11.83 -5.63
C LYS A 50 -9.88 -11.43 -6.17
N ALA A 51 -10.85 -11.37 -5.26
CA ALA A 51 -12.17 -10.79 -5.53
C ALA A 51 -12.45 -9.67 -4.52
N ALA A 52 -12.88 -8.52 -5.04
CA ALA A 52 -13.26 -7.36 -4.24
C ALA A 52 -14.41 -7.72 -3.29
N PRO A 53 -14.42 -7.18 -2.06
CA PRO A 53 -15.52 -7.42 -1.14
C PRO A 53 -16.79 -6.68 -1.59
N ASP A 54 -17.94 -7.21 -1.17
CA ASP A 54 -19.24 -6.53 -1.29
C ASP A 54 -19.50 -5.52 -0.15
N ALA A 55 -18.56 -5.37 0.79
CA ALA A 55 -18.73 -4.60 2.03
C ALA A 55 -18.39 -3.10 1.87
N PRO A 56 -19.06 -2.20 2.62
CA PRO A 56 -18.73 -0.79 2.63
C PRO A 56 -17.34 -0.55 3.25
N GLY A 57 -16.51 0.22 2.54
CA GLY A 57 -15.21 0.71 3.03
C GLY A 57 -15.18 2.23 3.18
N LEU A 58 -13.97 2.76 3.33
CA LEU A 58 -13.69 4.20 3.21
C LEU A 58 -14.01 4.70 1.80
N SER A 59 -14.23 5.99 1.65
CA SER A 59 -14.66 6.63 0.40
C SER A 59 -13.67 6.42 -0.76
N HIS A 60 -12.37 6.26 -0.46
CA HIS A 60 -11.33 5.96 -1.43
C HIS A 60 -11.17 4.45 -1.73
N GLU A 61 -11.77 3.56 -0.93
CA GLU A 61 -11.70 2.10 -1.09
C GLU A 61 -12.71 1.61 -2.14
N LYS A 62 -12.60 2.12 -3.36
CA LYS A 62 -13.42 1.72 -4.51
C LYS A 62 -12.51 1.24 -5.62
N ARG A 63 -12.89 0.13 -6.27
CA ARG A 63 -12.12 -0.47 -7.38
C ARG A 63 -10.63 -0.66 -7.03
N LEU A 64 -10.34 -1.09 -5.81
CA LEU A 64 -8.98 -1.25 -5.30
C LEU A 64 -8.10 -2.18 -6.15
N LEU A 65 -8.70 -3.22 -6.76
CA LEU A 65 -7.98 -4.12 -7.67
C LEU A 65 -7.49 -3.44 -8.96
N VAL A 66 -8.04 -2.27 -9.32
CA VAL A 66 -7.50 -1.44 -10.42
C VAL A 66 -6.16 -0.84 -10.03
N SER A 67 -6.05 -0.31 -8.79
CA SER A 67 -4.78 0.17 -8.25
C SER A 67 -3.78 -0.98 -8.15
N GLU A 68 -4.18 -2.14 -7.62
CA GLU A 68 -3.28 -3.27 -7.49
C GLU A 68 -2.77 -3.80 -8.85
N ALA A 69 -3.64 -3.88 -9.87
CA ALA A 69 -3.23 -4.22 -11.23
C ALA A 69 -2.23 -3.22 -11.80
N GLU A 70 -2.46 -1.93 -11.58
CA GLU A 70 -1.58 -0.87 -12.05
C GLU A 70 -0.22 -0.90 -11.33
N PHE A 71 -0.21 -1.24 -10.03
CA PHE A 71 1.02 -1.47 -9.29
C PHE A 71 1.85 -2.60 -9.92
N TYR A 72 1.23 -3.74 -10.23
CA TYR A 72 1.94 -4.86 -10.83
C TYR A 72 2.49 -4.58 -12.22
N ARG A 73 1.78 -3.80 -13.04
CA ARG A 73 2.30 -3.32 -14.33
C ARG A 73 3.54 -2.43 -14.13
N GLY A 74 3.45 -1.50 -13.19
CA GLY A 74 4.56 -0.60 -12.85
C GLY A 74 5.77 -1.33 -12.28
N ALA A 75 5.56 -2.28 -11.36
CA ALA A 75 6.62 -3.11 -10.80
C ALA A 75 7.31 -3.96 -11.87
N GLN A 76 6.54 -4.54 -12.80
CA GLN A 76 7.10 -5.26 -13.94
C GLN A 76 7.97 -4.35 -14.82
N ALA A 77 7.50 -3.14 -15.12
CA ALA A 77 8.26 -2.15 -15.90
C ALA A 77 9.54 -1.70 -15.17
N ALA A 78 9.52 -1.65 -13.84
CA ALA A 78 10.67 -1.33 -13.01
C ALA A 78 11.65 -2.50 -12.80
N GLY A 79 11.27 -3.73 -13.21
CA GLY A 79 12.05 -4.94 -12.95
C GLY A 79 12.07 -5.35 -11.47
N VAL A 80 11.05 -4.95 -10.71
CA VAL A 80 10.93 -5.20 -9.28
C VAL A 80 10.18 -6.52 -9.05
N PRO A 81 10.64 -7.39 -8.12
CA PRO A 81 9.91 -8.60 -7.75
C PRO A 81 8.52 -8.26 -7.23
N ALA A 82 7.48 -8.68 -7.96
CA ALA A 82 6.08 -8.58 -7.61
C ALA A 82 5.29 -9.63 -8.39
N PRO A 83 4.04 -9.95 -7.98
CA PRO A 83 3.12 -10.73 -8.80
C PRO A 83 2.99 -10.16 -10.22
N ARG A 84 2.94 -11.04 -11.21
CA ARG A 84 2.60 -10.67 -12.58
C ARG A 84 1.10 -10.75 -12.76
N LEU A 85 0.51 -9.66 -13.21
CA LEU A 85 -0.90 -9.61 -13.59
C LEU A 85 -1.17 -10.57 -14.77
N LEU A 86 -2.17 -11.42 -14.63
CA LEU A 86 -2.62 -12.36 -15.66
C LEU A 86 -3.96 -11.93 -16.26
N ALA A 87 -4.89 -11.47 -15.41
CA ALA A 87 -6.16 -10.91 -15.85
C ALA A 87 -6.73 -9.92 -14.82
N LEU A 88 -7.51 -8.97 -15.30
CA LEU A 88 -8.30 -8.04 -14.49
C LEU A 88 -9.69 -7.94 -15.13
N ASP A 89 -10.72 -8.28 -14.35
CA ASP A 89 -12.10 -7.94 -14.64
C ASP A 89 -12.53 -6.82 -13.71
N GLU A 90 -12.45 -5.58 -14.20
CA GLU A 90 -12.78 -4.39 -13.43
C GLU A 90 -14.27 -4.33 -13.05
N ALA A 91 -15.14 -4.81 -13.94
CA ALA A 91 -16.59 -4.76 -13.72
C ALA A 91 -17.03 -5.82 -12.71
N GLY A 92 -16.43 -7.02 -12.78
CA GLY A 92 -16.65 -8.10 -11.82
C GLY A 92 -15.85 -7.97 -10.53
N GLY A 93 -14.90 -7.03 -10.45
CA GLY A 93 -14.05 -6.85 -9.27
C GLY A 93 -13.15 -8.05 -9.01
N VAL A 94 -12.51 -8.57 -10.05
CA VAL A 94 -11.67 -9.78 -9.98
C VAL A 94 -10.30 -9.54 -10.57
N LEU A 95 -9.26 -10.02 -9.89
CA LEU A 95 -7.86 -9.95 -10.33
C LEU A 95 -7.19 -11.32 -10.22
N LEU A 96 -6.55 -11.77 -11.29
CA LEU A 96 -5.75 -12.99 -11.33
C LEU A 96 -4.28 -12.62 -11.54
N MET A 97 -3.40 -13.20 -10.72
CA MET A 97 -1.96 -12.94 -10.77
C MET A 97 -1.14 -14.18 -10.47
N THR A 98 0.17 -14.14 -10.72
CA THR A 98 1.09 -15.20 -10.28
C THR A 98 1.35 -15.15 -8.78
N ALA A 99 1.58 -16.29 -8.13
CA ALA A 99 2.10 -16.30 -6.77
C ALA A 99 3.58 -15.91 -6.74
N SER A 100 3.97 -15.07 -5.78
CA SER A 100 5.38 -14.75 -5.50
C SER A 100 5.99 -15.78 -4.55
N PRO A 101 7.30 -16.07 -4.65
CA PRO A 101 7.99 -16.96 -3.72
C PRO A 101 8.21 -16.32 -2.35
N GLY A 102 8.39 -17.16 -1.33
CA GLY A 102 8.70 -16.73 0.03
C GLY A 102 7.47 -16.57 0.92
N ASP A 103 7.74 -16.17 2.15
CA ASP A 103 6.76 -15.91 3.20
C ASP A 103 6.84 -14.44 3.62
N PRO A 104 5.77 -13.85 4.20
CA PRO A 104 5.81 -12.48 4.72
C PRO A 104 7.02 -12.26 5.64
N TRP A 105 7.58 -11.06 5.59
CA TRP A 105 8.77 -10.72 6.35
C TRP A 105 8.51 -10.90 7.84
N GLY A 106 9.11 -11.95 8.41
CA GLY A 106 8.86 -12.39 9.77
C GLY A 106 10.02 -12.09 10.73
N ALA A 107 9.73 -12.15 12.02
CA ALA A 107 10.67 -11.89 13.11
C ALA A 107 11.84 -12.91 13.24
N SER A 108 11.89 -13.95 12.42
CA SER A 108 12.92 -15.00 12.46
C SER A 108 14.22 -14.63 11.73
N LEU A 109 14.31 -13.44 11.13
CA LEU A 109 15.49 -12.97 10.42
C LEU A 109 16.58 -12.47 11.39
N THR A 110 17.81 -12.89 11.15
CA THR A 110 18.98 -12.33 11.85
C THR A 110 19.17 -10.85 11.49
N GLU A 111 19.83 -10.07 12.35
CA GLU A 111 20.13 -8.65 12.07
C GLU A 111 20.88 -8.45 10.75
N ALA A 112 21.80 -9.37 10.42
CA ALA A 112 22.55 -9.34 9.18
C ALA A 112 21.66 -9.55 7.95
N GLU A 113 20.74 -10.52 7.99
CA GLU A 113 19.78 -10.73 6.91
C GLU A 113 18.82 -9.54 6.78
N GLN A 114 18.34 -8.99 7.89
CA GLN A 114 17.49 -7.80 7.89
C GLN A 114 18.18 -6.62 7.20
N SER A 115 19.43 -6.33 7.55
CA SER A 115 20.21 -5.25 6.94
C SER A 115 20.38 -5.45 5.42
N VAL A 116 20.70 -6.67 4.99
CA VAL A 116 20.84 -7.00 3.56
C VAL A 116 19.51 -6.81 2.83
N LEU A 117 18.42 -7.35 3.38
CA LEU A 117 17.09 -7.26 2.78
C LEU A 117 16.56 -5.82 2.76
N ARG A 118 16.78 -5.01 3.81
CA ARG A 118 16.35 -3.60 3.83
C ARG A 118 17.08 -2.80 2.77
N ARG A 119 18.39 -3.04 2.59
CA ARG A 119 19.16 -2.44 1.49
C ARG A 119 18.69 -2.90 0.10
N GLU A 120 18.33 -4.18 -0.05
CA GLU A 120 17.71 -4.68 -1.29
C GLU A 120 16.37 -3.99 -1.56
N LEU A 121 15.50 -3.91 -0.55
CA LEU A 121 14.21 -3.24 -0.61
C LEU A 121 14.34 -1.76 -0.98
N GLY A 122 15.33 -1.05 -0.44
CA GLY A 122 15.64 0.33 -0.82
C GLY A 122 15.89 0.46 -2.32
N ARG A 123 16.65 -0.45 -2.92
CA ARG A 123 16.89 -0.45 -4.38
C ARG A 123 15.62 -0.71 -5.19
N HIS A 124 14.79 -1.65 -4.74
CA HIS A 124 13.50 -1.94 -5.39
C HIS A 124 12.55 -0.76 -5.34
N VAL A 125 12.40 -0.13 -4.17
CA VAL A 125 11.53 1.05 -3.98
C VAL A 125 12.01 2.23 -4.81
N ALA A 126 13.32 2.49 -4.88
CA ALA A 126 13.87 3.50 -5.78
C ALA A 126 13.59 3.21 -7.27
N ALA A 127 13.54 1.94 -7.67
CA ALA A 127 13.17 1.55 -9.02
C ALA A 127 11.69 1.79 -9.32
N LEU A 128 10.80 1.49 -8.37
CA LEU A 128 9.37 1.82 -8.48
C LEU A 128 9.18 3.33 -8.65
N HIS A 129 9.83 4.13 -7.81
CA HIS A 129 9.67 5.59 -7.82
C HIS A 129 10.19 6.29 -9.08
N ARG A 130 10.89 5.57 -9.98
CA ARG A 130 11.25 6.09 -11.31
C ARG A 130 10.16 5.93 -12.36
N ILE A 131 9.15 5.09 -12.09
CA ILE A 131 8.00 4.95 -12.98
C ILE A 131 7.12 6.19 -12.81
N ALA A 132 7.02 7.00 -13.87
CA ALA A 132 6.18 8.17 -13.89
C ALA A 132 4.77 7.80 -14.35
N GLY A 133 3.77 8.27 -13.60
CA GLY A 133 2.35 8.11 -13.90
C GLY A 133 1.82 9.19 -14.85
N PRO A 134 0.60 9.00 -15.37
CA PRO A 134 -0.03 9.97 -16.25
C PRO A 134 -0.59 11.21 -15.51
N ALA A 135 -0.92 11.08 -14.22
CA ALA A 135 -1.50 12.14 -13.38
C ALA A 135 -1.45 11.75 -11.89
N PHE A 136 -1.67 12.71 -10.99
CA PHE A 136 -1.64 12.48 -9.54
C PHE A 136 -2.93 11.86 -8.98
N GLY A 137 -2.79 11.04 -7.94
CA GLY A 137 -3.89 10.45 -7.17
C GLY A 137 -4.13 8.96 -7.44
N TYR A 138 -5.31 8.47 -7.02
CA TYR A 138 -5.70 7.06 -7.13
C TYR A 138 -6.07 6.66 -8.57
N PRO A 139 -5.46 5.61 -9.15
CA PRO A 139 -5.82 5.10 -10.48
C PRO A 139 -7.27 4.61 -10.57
N SER A 140 -7.86 4.20 -9.44
CA SER A 140 -9.25 3.76 -9.35
C SER A 140 -10.27 4.85 -9.68
N GLY A 141 -9.87 6.13 -9.62
CA GLY A 141 -10.77 7.28 -9.77
C GLY A 141 -11.78 7.41 -8.63
N ALA A 142 -11.56 6.75 -7.50
CA ALA A 142 -12.51 6.69 -6.38
C ALA A 142 -12.92 8.06 -5.82
N LEU A 143 -12.03 9.05 -5.95
CA LEU A 143 -12.19 10.42 -5.46
C LEU A 143 -12.41 11.45 -6.58
N GLY A 144 -12.71 10.99 -7.81
CA GLY A 144 -12.92 11.85 -8.97
C GLY A 144 -11.79 11.74 -10.00
N PRO A 145 -11.71 12.70 -10.95
CA PRO A 145 -10.71 12.67 -12.00
C PRO A 145 -9.29 12.87 -11.43
N PRO A 146 -8.25 12.38 -12.12
CA PRO A 146 -6.87 12.63 -11.71
C PRO A 146 -6.54 14.13 -11.62
N ALA A 147 -5.72 14.52 -10.65
CA ALA A 147 -5.33 15.91 -10.48
C ALA A 147 -4.07 16.28 -11.27
N ALA A 148 -3.97 17.56 -11.64
CA ALA A 148 -2.82 18.09 -12.37
C ALA A 148 -1.59 18.33 -11.46
N ASP A 149 -1.81 18.54 -10.16
CA ASP A 149 -0.77 18.79 -9.17
C ASP A 149 -0.96 17.93 -7.92
N TRP A 150 0.14 17.70 -7.21
CA TRP A 150 0.16 16.81 -6.06
C TRP A 150 -0.61 17.38 -4.87
N ARG A 151 -0.54 18.69 -4.62
CA ARG A 151 -1.25 19.32 -3.51
C ARG A 151 -2.75 19.03 -3.63
N THR A 152 -3.34 19.32 -4.79
CA THR A 152 -4.77 19.09 -5.06
C THR A 152 -5.16 17.62 -4.88
N ALA A 153 -4.37 16.69 -5.42
CA ALA A 153 -4.63 15.25 -5.25
C ALA A 153 -4.59 14.85 -3.78
N PHE A 154 -3.50 15.19 -3.08
CA PHE A 154 -3.27 14.75 -1.72
C PHE A 154 -4.27 15.37 -0.73
N THR A 155 -4.60 16.66 -0.88
CA THR A 155 -5.62 17.29 -0.02
C THR A 155 -6.98 16.66 -0.24
N GLY A 156 -7.33 16.31 -1.49
CA GLY A 156 -8.58 15.58 -1.77
C GLY A 156 -8.62 14.17 -1.14
N MET A 157 -7.49 13.46 -1.15
CA MET A 157 -7.34 12.16 -0.46
C MET A 157 -7.52 12.31 1.06
N LEU A 158 -6.87 13.31 1.65
CA LEU A 158 -6.93 13.59 3.07
C LEU A 158 -8.33 14.04 3.50
N ASP A 159 -8.97 14.94 2.75
CA ASP A 159 -10.33 15.40 3.01
C ASP A 159 -11.32 14.24 2.98
N ALA A 160 -11.18 13.29 2.04
CA ALA A 160 -12.03 12.11 1.99
C ALA A 160 -11.95 11.28 3.28
N VAL A 161 -10.75 11.09 3.85
CA VAL A 161 -10.58 10.35 5.11
C VAL A 161 -11.09 11.14 6.31
N LEU A 162 -10.94 12.47 6.31
CA LEU A 162 -11.50 13.34 7.36
C LEU A 162 -13.03 13.35 7.32
N ASP A 163 -13.62 13.35 6.14
CA ASP A 163 -15.08 13.25 5.95
C ASP A 163 -15.60 11.89 6.36
N ASP A 164 -14.87 10.80 6.07
CA ASP A 164 -15.19 9.48 6.59
C ASP A 164 -15.09 9.43 8.13
N ALA A 165 -14.09 10.10 8.72
CA ALA A 165 -13.98 10.21 10.18
C ALA A 165 -15.23 10.87 10.79
N ARG A 166 -15.74 11.94 10.18
CA ARG A 166 -16.99 12.60 10.59
C ARG A 166 -18.19 11.69 10.37
N ARG A 167 -18.30 11.08 9.19
CA ARG A 167 -19.42 10.22 8.78
C ARG A 167 -19.58 9.02 9.69
N PHE A 168 -18.47 8.37 10.05
CA PHE A 168 -18.47 7.18 10.90
C PHE A 168 -18.38 7.49 12.39
N GLY A 169 -18.14 8.75 12.77
CA GLY A 169 -17.91 9.12 14.17
C GLY A 169 -16.66 8.44 14.75
N ALA A 170 -15.61 8.32 13.95
CA ALA A 170 -14.37 7.65 14.34
C ALA A 170 -13.72 8.35 15.55
N ARG A 171 -13.17 7.55 16.47
CA ARG A 171 -12.45 8.08 17.64
C ARG A 171 -11.06 8.52 17.24
N LEU A 172 -10.82 9.83 17.28
CA LEU A 172 -9.52 10.43 17.02
C LEU A 172 -8.94 11.04 18.30
N PRO A 173 -7.59 11.13 18.42
CA PRO A 173 -6.93 11.72 19.59
C PRO A 173 -7.12 13.24 19.70
N ARG A 174 -7.57 13.90 18.62
CA ARG A 174 -7.93 15.32 18.58
C ARG A 174 -9.22 15.49 17.75
N PRO A 175 -10.03 16.54 17.97
CA PRO A 175 -11.20 16.81 17.13
C PRO A 175 -10.83 16.90 15.65
N VAL A 176 -11.66 16.33 14.77
CA VAL A 176 -11.40 16.26 13.31
C VAL A 176 -11.06 17.64 12.73
N ASP A 177 -11.78 18.68 13.14
CA ASP A 177 -11.54 20.05 12.63
C ASP A 177 -10.22 20.66 13.13
N GLU A 178 -9.73 20.26 14.31
CA GLU A 178 -8.41 20.66 14.78
C GLU A 178 -7.29 19.95 14.01
N VAL A 179 -7.49 18.66 13.72
CA VAL A 179 -6.60 17.88 12.86
C VAL A 179 -6.51 18.54 11.49
N ALA A 180 -7.65 18.78 10.83
CA ALA A 180 -7.72 19.41 9.51
C ALA A 180 -7.00 20.77 9.46
N ARG A 181 -7.25 21.65 10.43
CA ARG A 181 -6.57 22.96 10.52
C ARG A 181 -5.06 22.83 10.69
N THR A 182 -4.60 21.85 11.46
CA THR A 182 -3.17 21.63 11.68
C THR A 182 -2.49 21.13 10.40
N LEU A 183 -3.11 20.19 9.68
CA LEU A 183 -2.57 19.65 8.43
C LEU A 183 -2.50 20.73 7.34
N ALA A 184 -3.51 21.60 7.24
CA ALA A 184 -3.55 22.67 6.25
C ALA A 184 -2.36 23.64 6.33
N ALA A 185 -1.75 23.81 7.51
CA ALA A 185 -0.58 24.67 7.70
C ALA A 185 0.69 24.15 6.98
N ALA A 186 0.72 22.88 6.59
CA ALA A 186 1.85 22.26 5.90
C ALA A 186 1.64 22.05 4.40
N TYR A 187 0.47 22.41 3.85
CA TYR A 187 0.14 22.09 2.45
C TYR A 187 1.08 22.73 1.44
N ASP A 188 1.73 23.85 1.77
CA ASP A 188 2.71 24.51 0.90
C ASP A 188 3.91 23.64 0.57
N ALA A 189 4.27 22.71 1.47
CA ALA A 189 5.35 21.77 1.20
C ALA A 189 5.02 20.78 0.06
N LEU A 190 3.75 20.58 -0.29
CA LEU A 190 3.34 19.63 -1.33
C LEU A 190 3.65 20.12 -2.75
N ASP A 191 3.84 21.44 -2.95
CA ASP A 191 4.08 22.05 -4.28
C ASP A 191 5.44 21.67 -4.89
N GLU A 192 6.40 21.19 -4.08
CA GLU A 192 7.69 20.72 -4.60
C GLU A 192 7.56 19.44 -5.44
N VAL A 193 6.45 18.71 -5.30
CA VAL A 193 6.22 17.44 -5.98
C VAL A 193 5.60 17.70 -7.34
N THR A 194 6.42 17.54 -8.38
CA THR A 194 6.05 17.86 -9.76
C THR A 194 5.91 16.65 -10.67
N VAL A 195 6.33 15.47 -10.21
CA VAL A 195 6.26 14.22 -10.99
C VAL A 195 5.46 13.18 -10.22
N PRO A 196 4.35 12.65 -10.78
CA PRO A 196 3.61 11.54 -10.19
C PRO A 196 4.43 10.25 -10.29
N ALA A 197 4.95 9.75 -9.17
CA ALA A 197 5.69 8.49 -9.12
C ALA A 197 4.79 7.34 -8.66
N LEU A 198 5.16 6.11 -9.02
CA LEU A 198 4.47 4.90 -8.57
C LEU A 198 4.75 4.66 -7.08
N VAL A 199 3.76 4.92 -6.22
CA VAL A 199 3.84 4.69 -4.76
C VAL A 199 2.88 3.55 -4.41
N HIS A 200 3.37 2.53 -3.72
CA HIS A 200 2.58 1.41 -3.20
C HIS A 200 1.74 1.82 -1.98
N PHE A 201 2.32 2.60 -1.07
CA PHE A 201 1.70 3.15 0.14
C PHE A 201 1.15 2.10 1.13
N ASP A 202 1.66 0.86 1.08
CA ASP A 202 1.32 -0.20 2.03
C ASP A 202 2.44 -1.25 2.16
N LEU A 203 3.70 -0.86 1.96
CA LEU A 203 4.88 -1.73 2.07
C LEU A 203 5.36 -1.92 3.52
N TRP A 204 4.48 -2.40 4.40
CA TRP A 204 4.89 -2.94 5.71
C TRP A 204 5.35 -4.40 5.57
N ASP A 205 5.99 -4.95 6.60
CA ASP A 205 6.60 -6.30 6.59
C ASP A 205 5.65 -7.41 6.11
N GLY A 206 4.35 -7.30 6.38
CA GLY A 206 3.33 -8.26 5.93
C GLY A 206 3.17 -8.36 4.41
N ASN A 207 3.48 -7.29 3.69
CA ASN A 207 3.34 -7.17 2.23
C ASN A 207 4.66 -7.36 1.48
N ILE A 208 5.73 -7.75 2.19
CA ILE A 208 7.05 -8.03 1.62
C ILE A 208 7.36 -9.51 1.84
N LEU A 209 7.36 -10.30 0.76
CA LEU A 209 7.73 -11.71 0.84
C LEU A 209 9.24 -11.88 0.82
N VAL A 210 9.75 -12.77 1.66
CA VAL A 210 11.17 -13.13 1.76
C VAL A 210 11.37 -14.56 1.27
N ASP A 211 12.09 -14.70 0.17
CA ASP A 211 12.44 -15.99 -0.42
C ASP A 211 13.82 -16.45 0.07
N ARG A 212 13.90 -17.71 0.52
CA ARG A 212 15.14 -18.37 0.99
C ARG A 212 15.48 -19.62 0.20
N SER A 213 14.76 -19.91 -0.88
CA SER A 213 14.93 -21.14 -1.67
C SER A 213 16.35 -21.30 -2.26
N ALA A 214 17.04 -20.19 -2.52
CA ALA A 214 18.42 -20.15 -3.02
C ALA A 214 19.49 -20.11 -1.90
N GLY A 215 19.12 -20.37 -0.65
CA GLY A 215 20.02 -20.42 0.52
C GLY A 215 20.37 -19.06 1.12
N SER A 216 20.17 -17.95 0.40
CA SER A 216 20.25 -16.58 0.95
C SER A 216 18.89 -15.91 0.88
N ALA A 217 18.57 -15.12 1.91
CA ALA A 217 17.32 -14.37 1.97
C ALA A 217 17.34 -13.22 0.95
N ARG A 218 16.28 -13.11 0.15
CA ARG A 218 16.05 -12.06 -0.85
C ARG A 218 14.59 -11.62 -0.86
N VAL A 219 14.31 -10.45 -1.40
CA VAL A 219 12.92 -10.03 -1.65
C VAL A 219 12.31 -10.96 -2.72
N GLY A 220 11.33 -11.75 -2.28
CA GLY A 220 10.58 -12.68 -3.11
C GLY A 220 9.46 -12.00 -3.89
N GLY A 221 8.84 -10.97 -3.31
CA GLY A 221 7.87 -10.14 -4.02
C GLY A 221 7.22 -9.09 -3.12
N LEU A 222 6.91 -7.94 -3.71
CA LEU A 222 6.07 -6.91 -3.11
C LEU A 222 4.62 -7.18 -3.52
N ILE A 223 3.71 -7.36 -2.56
CA ILE A 223 2.32 -7.79 -2.79
C ILE A 223 1.34 -6.77 -2.21
N ASP A 224 0.07 -6.89 -2.61
CA ASP A 224 -1.03 -6.08 -2.09
C ASP A 224 -0.93 -4.57 -2.37
N GLY A 225 -0.72 -4.23 -3.64
CA GLY A 225 -0.66 -2.83 -4.11
C GLY A 225 -2.02 -2.13 -4.16
N GLU A 226 -2.96 -2.42 -3.27
CA GLU A 226 -4.31 -1.86 -3.35
C GLU A 226 -4.39 -0.37 -2.98
N ARG A 227 -3.51 0.08 -2.08
CA ARG A 227 -3.42 1.48 -1.62
C ARG A 227 -2.57 2.38 -2.52
N MET A 228 -2.05 1.80 -3.59
CA MET A 228 -1.16 2.47 -4.50
C MET A 228 -1.81 3.70 -5.14
N PHE A 229 -0.99 4.74 -5.30
CA PHE A 229 -1.34 5.96 -6.00
C PHE A 229 -0.14 6.49 -6.80
N TRP A 230 -0.44 7.41 -7.71
CA TRP A 230 0.56 8.21 -8.40
C TRP A 230 0.82 9.49 -7.60
N GLY A 231 2.01 9.65 -7.03
CA GLY A 231 2.25 10.70 -6.02
C GLY A 231 3.71 10.92 -5.67
N ASP A 232 3.94 11.52 -4.49
CA ASP A 232 5.27 11.78 -3.97
C ASP A 232 5.98 10.48 -3.52
N PRO A 233 7.18 10.14 -4.06
CA PRO A 233 8.03 9.06 -3.57
C PRO A 233 8.21 9.02 -2.04
N LEU A 234 8.26 10.19 -1.38
CA LEU A 234 8.47 10.29 0.06
C LEU A 234 7.31 9.69 0.87
N ALA A 235 6.11 9.58 0.28
CA ALA A 235 4.96 8.97 0.94
C ALA A 235 5.15 7.47 1.21
N GLU A 236 5.93 6.74 0.41
CA GLU A 236 6.20 5.32 0.67
C GLU A 236 6.94 5.08 1.98
N PHE A 237 7.70 6.07 2.45
CA PHE A 237 8.57 5.88 3.61
C PHE A 237 7.79 5.66 4.91
N VAL A 238 6.51 6.07 4.93
CA VAL A 238 5.66 5.95 6.12
C VAL A 238 5.12 4.54 6.33
N SER A 239 4.83 3.81 5.25
CA SER A 239 4.45 2.38 5.29
C SER A 239 5.66 1.50 5.59
N LEU A 240 6.82 1.81 4.99
CA LEU A 240 8.08 1.10 5.20
C LEU A 240 8.65 1.20 6.62
N ALA A 241 8.27 2.25 7.35
CA ALA A 241 8.61 2.48 8.75
C ALA A 241 7.34 2.69 9.58
N LEU A 242 6.33 1.83 9.36
CA LEU A 242 5.05 1.86 10.08
C LEU A 242 5.27 1.93 11.60
N LEU A 243 4.72 2.96 12.24
CA LEU A 243 4.89 3.26 13.69
C LEU A 243 6.36 3.48 14.11
N GLY A 244 7.23 3.78 13.15
CA GLY A 244 8.66 3.98 13.34
C GLY A 244 9.14 5.27 12.68
N ASP A 245 10.45 5.34 12.49
CA ASP A 245 11.13 6.48 11.87
C ASP A 245 12.08 5.97 10.79
N ILE A 246 11.71 6.19 9.52
CA ILE A 246 12.49 5.77 8.36
C ILE A 246 13.93 6.29 8.39
N ARG A 247 14.18 7.43 9.05
CA ARG A 247 15.50 8.04 9.16
C ARG A 247 16.49 7.19 9.97
N LYS A 248 15.99 6.23 10.75
CA LYS A 248 16.83 5.28 11.51
C LYS A 248 17.19 4.04 10.70
N ASP A 249 16.59 3.86 9.53
CA ASP A 249 16.85 2.71 8.66
C ASP A 249 17.95 2.99 7.65
N GLU A 250 19.18 3.03 8.15
CA GLU A 250 20.36 3.32 7.33
C GLU A 250 20.56 2.31 6.18
N ALA A 251 20.17 1.05 6.38
CA ALA A 251 20.33 0.02 5.37
C ALA A 251 19.38 0.26 4.18
N PHE A 252 18.10 0.50 4.46
CA PHE A 252 17.13 0.90 3.43
C PHE A 252 17.56 2.17 2.72
N LEU A 253 17.90 3.23 3.46
CA LEU A 253 18.26 4.52 2.89
C LEU A 253 19.54 4.43 2.03
N ALA A 254 20.51 3.61 2.42
CA ALA A 254 21.70 3.34 1.59
C ALA A 254 21.31 2.68 0.26
N GLY A 255 20.47 1.64 0.31
CA GLY A 255 19.98 0.96 -0.89
C GLY A 255 19.17 1.87 -1.81
N TYR A 256 18.31 2.70 -1.23
CA TYR A 256 17.49 3.66 -1.96
C TYR A 256 18.36 4.69 -2.71
N ARG A 257 19.38 5.25 -2.04
CA ARG A 257 20.34 6.18 -2.66
C ARG A 257 21.22 5.51 -3.73
N GLU A 258 21.67 4.28 -3.50
CA GLU A 258 22.46 3.51 -4.48
C GLU A 258 21.76 3.34 -5.81
N ALA A 259 20.44 3.17 -5.77
CA ALA A 259 19.61 3.06 -6.96
C ALA A 259 19.17 4.42 -7.52
N GLY A 260 19.68 5.54 -7.02
CA GLY A 260 19.38 6.89 -7.51
C GLY A 260 18.14 7.55 -6.89
N GLY A 261 17.61 7.00 -5.80
CA GLY A 261 16.54 7.62 -5.03
C GLY A 261 17.03 8.80 -4.19
N HIS A 262 16.19 9.83 -4.05
CA HIS A 262 16.48 11.02 -3.23
C HIS A 262 15.81 10.89 -1.87
N ALA A 263 16.60 10.91 -0.80
CA ALA A 263 16.13 10.76 0.58
C ALA A 263 16.79 11.83 1.48
N GLU A 264 16.55 13.09 1.13
CA GLU A 264 16.92 14.25 1.93
C GLU A 264 15.73 14.65 2.82
N PHE A 265 16.03 15.09 4.05
CA PHE A 265 15.03 15.36 5.08
C PHE A 265 15.14 16.81 5.56
N ASP A 266 15.09 17.74 4.62
CA ASP A 266 14.96 19.17 4.90
C ASP A 266 13.57 19.52 5.45
N THR A 267 13.32 20.79 5.77
CA THR A 267 12.06 21.21 6.40
C THR A 267 10.83 20.88 5.53
N PRO A 268 10.78 21.20 4.22
CA PRO A 268 9.67 20.81 3.35
C PRO A 268 9.47 19.29 3.29
N ALA A 269 10.52 18.49 3.13
CA ALA A 269 10.40 17.03 3.13
C ALA A 269 9.86 16.51 4.47
N LEU A 270 10.32 17.04 5.61
CA LEU A 270 9.81 16.65 6.93
C LEU A 270 8.33 17.03 7.12
N LEU A 271 7.88 18.16 6.59
CA LEU A 271 6.47 18.56 6.59
C LEU A 271 5.62 17.59 5.75
N ARG A 272 6.07 17.25 4.53
CA ARG A 272 5.42 16.23 3.68
C ARG A 272 5.37 14.87 4.37
N LEU A 273 6.46 14.42 4.97
CA LEU A 273 6.51 13.16 5.71
C LEU A 273 5.51 13.15 6.88
N ALA A 274 5.37 14.26 7.61
CA ALA A 274 4.37 14.39 8.67
C ALA A 274 2.93 14.35 8.13
N LEU A 275 2.66 15.00 7.00
CA LEU A 275 1.37 14.91 6.30
C LEU A 275 1.04 13.46 5.91
N TYR A 276 1.99 12.73 5.31
CA TYR A 276 1.79 11.35 4.89
C TYR A 276 1.61 10.39 6.06
N ARG A 277 2.33 10.60 7.16
CA ARG A 277 2.12 9.85 8.42
C ARG A 277 0.72 10.11 8.98
N ALA A 278 0.31 11.37 9.04
CA ALA A 278 -1.03 11.72 9.50
C ALA A 278 -2.11 11.07 8.61
N TYR A 279 -1.92 11.07 7.30
CA TYR A 279 -2.84 10.41 6.36
C TYR A 279 -2.95 8.91 6.63
N LEU A 280 -1.83 8.19 6.70
CA LEU A 280 -1.85 6.75 6.98
C LEU A 280 -2.51 6.43 8.33
N TYR A 281 -2.18 7.17 9.38
CA TYR A 281 -2.71 6.92 10.72
C TYR A 281 -4.18 7.33 10.86
N LEU A 282 -4.64 8.34 10.14
CA LEU A 282 -6.06 8.63 10.01
C LEU A 282 -6.80 7.45 9.36
N ILE A 283 -6.27 6.87 8.26
CA ILE A 283 -6.87 5.68 7.65
C ILE A 283 -6.97 4.55 8.68
N MET A 284 -5.87 4.20 9.36
CA MET A 284 -5.83 3.11 10.34
C MET A 284 -6.79 3.29 11.52
N LEU A 285 -7.07 4.53 11.93
CA LEU A 285 -8.02 4.82 13.00
C LEU A 285 -9.47 4.80 12.49
N VAL A 286 -9.72 5.43 11.34
CA VAL A 286 -11.08 5.57 10.77
C VAL A 286 -11.60 4.24 10.24
N GLU A 287 -10.74 3.41 9.64
CA GLU A 287 -11.13 2.12 9.05
C GLU A 287 -11.70 1.13 10.06
N THR A 288 -11.42 1.31 11.36
CA THR A 288 -11.92 0.43 12.43
C THR A 288 -13.43 0.35 12.48
N VAL A 289 -14.12 1.46 12.16
CA VAL A 289 -15.58 1.57 12.24
C VAL A 289 -16.28 0.85 11.09
N PRO A 290 -16.04 1.16 9.80
CA PRO A 290 -16.69 0.45 8.70
C PRO A 290 -16.29 -1.03 8.61
N ARG A 291 -15.09 -1.40 9.09
CA ARG A 291 -14.65 -2.81 9.17
C ARG A 291 -15.22 -3.56 10.38
N ALA A 292 -15.97 -2.89 11.27
CA ALA A 292 -16.54 -3.46 12.50
C ALA A 292 -15.52 -4.28 13.30
N MET A 293 -14.30 -3.73 13.49
CA MET A 293 -13.21 -4.43 14.15
C MET A 293 -13.51 -4.74 15.62
N GLY A 294 -12.92 -5.81 16.13
CA GLY A 294 -13.07 -6.20 17.53
C GLY A 294 -12.50 -5.16 18.51
N GLU A 295 -12.97 -5.17 19.76
CA GLU A 295 -12.55 -4.19 20.78
C GLU A 295 -11.04 -4.21 21.05
N ASP A 296 -10.40 -5.38 21.00
CA ASP A 296 -8.96 -5.52 21.21
C ASP A 296 -8.16 -4.85 20.08
N ASP A 297 -8.62 -4.99 18.84
CA ASP A 297 -8.03 -4.35 17.66
C ASP A 297 -8.16 -2.84 17.72
N VAL A 298 -9.33 -2.33 18.12
CA VAL A 298 -9.58 -0.90 18.32
C VAL A 298 -8.66 -0.35 19.41
N ARG A 299 -8.58 -1.04 20.55
CA ARG A 299 -7.74 -0.64 21.68
C ARG A 299 -6.25 -0.63 21.33
N TRP A 300 -5.80 -1.59 20.53
CA TRP A 300 -4.42 -1.61 20.05
C TRP A 300 -4.14 -0.37 19.18
N ARG A 301 -5.02 -0.01 18.25
CA ARG A 301 -4.88 1.21 17.42
C ARG A 301 -4.93 2.49 18.25
N GLU A 302 -5.83 2.58 19.23
CA GLU A 302 -5.86 3.72 20.17
C GLU A 302 -4.53 3.86 20.94
N LYS A 303 -3.88 2.75 21.31
CA LYS A 303 -2.63 2.75 22.07
C LYS A 303 -1.38 2.97 21.20
N ALA A 304 -1.34 2.39 20.00
CA ALA A 304 -0.16 2.35 19.16
C ALA A 304 -0.17 3.41 18.05
N VAL A 305 -1.33 3.68 17.44
CA VAL A 305 -1.47 4.53 16.25
C VAL A 305 -1.81 5.98 16.63
N ALA A 306 -2.72 6.18 17.60
CA ALA A 306 -3.14 7.53 17.98
C ALA A 306 -1.98 8.44 18.47
N PRO A 307 -1.00 7.95 19.26
CA PRO A 307 0.16 8.76 19.63
C PRO A 307 1.01 9.19 18.42
N GLU A 308 1.09 8.33 17.41
CA GLU A 308 1.86 8.60 16.18
C GLU A 308 1.18 9.65 15.30
N LEU A 309 -0.17 9.65 15.24
CA LEU A 309 -0.92 10.75 14.63
C LEU A 309 -0.69 12.06 15.37
N VAL A 310 -0.70 12.05 16.71
CA VAL A 310 -0.41 13.24 17.53
C VAL A 310 1.01 13.77 17.25
N ALA A 311 2.01 12.88 17.22
CA ALA A 311 3.39 13.26 16.93
C ALA A 311 3.55 13.89 15.53
N ALA A 312 2.84 13.38 14.53
CA ALA A 312 2.84 13.97 13.18
C ALA A 312 2.23 15.39 13.18
N LEU A 313 1.12 15.59 13.90
CA LEU A 313 0.47 16.91 14.02
C LEU A 313 1.35 17.92 14.78
N ASP A 314 2.03 17.49 15.84
CA ASP A 314 2.93 18.35 16.61
C ASP A 314 4.17 18.72 15.79
N ALA A 315 4.74 17.78 15.03
CA ALA A 315 5.84 18.05 14.12
C ALA A 315 5.51 19.12 13.06
N ILE A 316 4.26 19.15 12.58
CA ILE A 316 3.76 20.19 11.67
C ILE A 316 3.69 21.53 12.38
N ARG A 317 3.08 21.60 13.57
CA ARG A 317 2.96 22.86 14.33
C ARG A 317 4.32 23.50 14.61
N GLU A 318 5.30 22.68 15.01
CA GLU A 318 6.67 23.13 15.29
C GLU A 318 7.40 23.71 14.08
N ARG A 319 7.06 23.27 12.86
CA ARG A 319 7.80 23.60 11.62
C ARG A 319 7.09 24.61 10.72
N ALA A 320 5.76 24.72 10.86
CA ALA A 320 4.94 25.68 10.13
C ALA A 320 4.79 27.03 10.88
N SER A 321 5.36 27.13 12.09
CA SER A 321 5.46 28.38 12.87
C SER A 321 6.71 29.17 12.48
#